data_AF-A0A0G1J4Z0-F1
#
_entry.id   AF-A0A0G1J4Z0-F1
#
_cell.length_a   1.000
_cell.length_b   1.000
_cell.length_c   1.000
_cell.angle_alpha   90.00
_cell.angle_beta   90.00
_cell.angle_gamma   90.00
#
_symmetry.space_group_name_H-M   'P 1'
#
loop_
_entity.id
_entity.type
_entity.pdbx_description
1 polymer ?
#
loop_
_entity_poly.entity_id
_entity_poly.type
_entity_poly.pdbx_seq_one_letter_code
_entity_poly.pdbx_strand_id
1 'polypeptide(L)'
;MKYDKKIAPIIFYVFGIINSFGLFLYSYTQVDLNLTLSRISVWQTIQKAFQSIGYFHRPVSLVLFLGILFLLFFWYGLTLYFISKKKLGATHIWIMIFCMTGILIFAYPAFSYDLFNHMFTAKTVLLYQKNPYEVTPLQFTGFESWLTFMHWTHVVSIYSPLWIVMTLVPYLFGFGYFLWILWNFKLLIAAFYALTCYSILNILQREDDSLALSGMAMFAFNPLVIIESLVSAHNDSVMMGCAVFALYLFTRQRTVLSFFTLSVSIAMKLISVFLIPIYLFGKVRWLPLVLMATGTFGFLLFTKREVMPWYFLWTLPFIALYPRKKWLIALTFGISLGLLLRYAPYLYYGHWNDPVPLIKLWVTGVPIAASGVLALIERKRY
;
A
#
# COMPACT_ATOMS: atom_id res chain seq x y z
N MET A 1 -13.86 -16.19 31.78
CA MET A 1 -12.88 -16.69 30.79
C MET A 1 -13.48 -17.16 29.45
N LYS A 2 -14.62 -17.90 29.40
CA LYS A 2 -15.25 -18.32 28.11
C LYS A 2 -15.92 -17.19 27.31
N TYR A 3 -16.54 -16.21 27.98
CA TYR A 3 -17.20 -15.06 27.34
C TYR A 3 -16.23 -14.18 26.53
N ASP A 4 -15.03 -13.96 27.07
CA ASP A 4 -14.02 -13.06 26.51
C ASP A 4 -13.36 -13.60 25.22
N LYS A 5 -13.49 -14.91 24.94
CA LYS A 5 -13.03 -15.51 23.66
C LYS A 5 -14.02 -15.30 22.51
N LYS A 6 -15.32 -15.08 22.79
CA LYS A 6 -16.33 -14.87 21.74
C LYS A 6 -16.44 -13.40 21.32
N ILE A 7 -16.14 -12.46 22.22
CA ILE A 7 -16.28 -11.02 21.98
C ILE A 7 -15.18 -10.47 21.08
N ALA A 8 -13.92 -10.93 21.25
CA ALA A 8 -12.79 -10.41 20.49
C ALA A 8 -12.93 -10.56 18.96
N PRO A 9 -13.35 -11.71 18.40
CA PRO A 9 -13.69 -11.82 16.97
C PRO A 9 -14.75 -10.81 16.50
N ILE A 10 -15.80 -10.59 17.29
CA ILE A 10 -16.88 -9.65 16.94
C ILE A 10 -16.32 -8.22 16.86
N ILE A 11 -15.59 -7.78 17.89
CA ILE A 11 -14.94 -6.47 17.91
C ILE A 11 -13.99 -6.33 16.70
N PHE A 12 -13.18 -7.35 16.44
CA PHE A 12 -12.25 -7.38 15.32
C PHE A 12 -12.95 -7.17 13.97
N TYR A 13 -14.03 -7.91 13.69
CA TYR A 13 -14.77 -7.75 12.43
C TYR A 13 -15.53 -6.43 12.35
N VAL A 14 -16.21 -6.02 13.41
CA VAL A 14 -17.01 -4.78 13.42
C VAL A 14 -16.12 -3.58 13.15
N PHE A 15 -15.02 -3.43 13.89
CA PHE A 15 -14.08 -2.33 13.66
C PHE A 15 -13.40 -2.45 12.28
N GLY A 16 -13.04 -3.65 11.84
CA GLY A 16 -12.40 -3.85 10.54
C GLY A 16 -13.32 -3.43 9.38
N ILE A 17 -14.60 -3.82 9.44
CA ILE A 17 -15.61 -3.49 8.42
C ILE A 17 -15.92 -1.99 8.45
N ILE A 18 -16.13 -1.39 9.62
CA ILE A 18 -16.39 0.05 9.76
C ILE A 18 -15.22 0.86 9.19
N ASN A 19 -13.97 0.50 9.52
CA ASN A 19 -12.80 1.17 8.97
C ASN A 19 -12.68 1.00 7.45
N SER A 20 -12.94 -0.21 6.94
CA SER A 20 -12.89 -0.49 5.49
C SER A 20 -13.93 0.35 4.73
N PHE A 21 -15.17 0.41 5.21
CA PHE A 21 -16.21 1.24 4.62
C PHE A 21 -15.94 2.74 4.79
N GLY A 22 -15.45 3.17 5.95
CA GLY A 22 -15.06 4.56 6.19
C GLY A 22 -14.00 5.03 5.20
N LEU A 23 -12.95 4.22 4.99
CA LEU A 23 -11.89 4.51 4.02
C LEU A 23 -12.40 4.43 2.57
N PHE A 24 -13.25 3.46 2.23
CA PHE A 24 -13.92 3.38 0.93
C PHE A 24 -14.71 4.65 0.63
N LEU A 25 -15.60 5.08 1.53
CA LEU A 25 -16.40 6.30 1.34
C LEU A 25 -15.53 7.56 1.30
N TYR A 26 -14.56 7.67 2.22
CA TYR A 26 -13.63 8.79 2.26
C TYR A 26 -12.85 8.94 0.95
N SER A 27 -12.47 7.83 0.32
CA SER A 27 -11.72 7.86 -0.93
C SER A 27 -12.44 8.65 -2.04
N TYR A 28 -13.77 8.63 -2.05
CA TYR A 28 -14.58 9.35 -3.04
C TYR A 28 -14.59 10.87 -2.82
N THR A 29 -14.16 11.36 -1.65
CA THR A 29 -13.97 12.80 -1.42
C THR A 29 -12.86 13.38 -2.30
N GLN A 30 -11.94 12.53 -2.76
CA GLN A 30 -10.76 12.93 -3.53
C GLN A 30 -10.95 12.75 -5.05
N VAL A 31 -12.13 12.36 -5.52
CA VAL A 31 -12.40 12.22 -6.97
C VAL A 31 -12.15 13.56 -7.66
N ASP A 32 -11.29 13.56 -8.66
CA ASP A 32 -10.96 14.75 -9.44
C ASP A 32 -12.22 15.45 -9.98
N LEU A 33 -12.25 16.79 -9.93
CA LEU A 33 -13.42 17.58 -10.32
C LEU A 33 -13.79 17.41 -11.80
N ASN A 34 -12.83 17.03 -12.65
CA ASN A 34 -13.04 16.79 -14.08
C ASN A 34 -13.43 15.34 -14.40
N LEU A 35 -13.42 14.44 -13.41
CA LEU A 35 -13.75 13.03 -13.60
C LEU A 35 -15.20 12.72 -13.18
N THR A 36 -16.02 12.27 -14.13
CA THR A 36 -17.39 11.78 -13.85
C THR A 36 -17.42 10.25 -13.93
N LEU A 37 -17.70 9.58 -12.82
CA LEU A 37 -17.62 8.11 -12.73
C LEU A 37 -18.88 7.40 -13.31
N SER A 38 -20.03 8.08 -13.35
CA SER A 38 -21.29 7.50 -13.83
C SER A 38 -22.13 8.52 -14.60
N ARG A 39 -22.86 8.04 -15.61
CA ARG A 39 -23.82 8.85 -16.37
C ARG A 39 -25.18 9.00 -15.67
N ILE A 40 -25.44 8.19 -14.63
CA ILE A 40 -26.70 8.21 -13.90
C ILE A 40 -26.70 9.39 -12.92
N SER A 41 -27.74 10.22 -12.98
CA SER A 41 -27.84 11.49 -12.23
C SER A 41 -27.70 11.31 -10.72
N VAL A 42 -28.34 10.30 -10.14
CA VAL A 42 -28.26 10.01 -8.69
C VAL A 42 -26.80 9.79 -8.25
N TRP A 43 -26.02 9.03 -9.03
CA TRP A 43 -24.62 8.79 -8.72
C TRP A 43 -23.75 10.03 -8.88
N GLN A 44 -24.07 10.91 -9.83
CA GLN A 44 -23.39 12.20 -9.97
C GLN A 44 -23.66 13.12 -8.78
N THR A 45 -24.91 13.17 -8.29
CA THR A 45 -25.26 13.93 -7.09
C THR A 45 -24.48 13.43 -5.87
N ILE A 46 -24.42 12.11 -5.69
CA ILE A 46 -23.64 11.49 -4.61
C ILE A 46 -22.16 11.83 -4.76
N GLN A 47 -21.58 11.66 -5.95
CA GLN A 47 -20.18 11.99 -6.21
C GLN A 47 -19.88 13.46 -5.89
N LYS A 48 -20.72 14.40 -6.34
CA LYS A 48 -20.56 15.84 -6.08
C LYS A 48 -20.64 16.16 -4.59
N ALA A 49 -21.48 15.46 -3.82
CA ALA A 49 -21.52 15.63 -2.37
C ALA A 49 -20.21 15.21 -1.70
N PHE A 50 -19.59 14.10 -2.13
CA PHE A 50 -18.25 13.72 -1.65
C PHE A 50 -17.17 14.71 -2.09
N GLN A 51 -17.17 15.16 -3.34
CA GLN A 51 -16.24 16.17 -3.85
C GLN A 51 -16.37 17.50 -3.09
N SER A 52 -17.60 17.89 -2.72
CA SER A 52 -17.86 19.06 -1.87
C SER A 52 -17.06 18.99 -0.57
N ILE A 53 -17.06 17.84 0.10
CA ILE A 53 -16.28 17.61 1.32
C ILE A 53 -14.78 17.76 1.04
N GLY A 54 -14.26 17.08 0.02
CA GLY A 54 -12.82 17.02 -0.24
C GLY A 54 -12.20 18.32 -0.75
N TYR A 55 -12.90 19.06 -1.61
CA TYR A 55 -12.36 20.23 -2.30
C TYR A 55 -12.83 21.56 -1.70
N PHE A 56 -14.04 21.61 -1.11
CA PHE A 56 -14.66 22.84 -0.64
C PHE A 56 -14.85 22.91 0.88
N HIS A 57 -14.87 21.77 1.58
CA HIS A 57 -14.88 21.69 3.05
C HIS A 57 -13.63 20.97 3.61
N ARG A 58 -12.47 21.42 3.14
CA ARG A 58 -11.15 20.83 3.45
C ARG A 58 -10.87 20.59 4.95
N PRO A 59 -11.21 21.49 5.89
CA PRO A 59 -11.05 21.20 7.32
C PRO A 59 -11.86 19.99 7.79
N VAL A 60 -13.08 19.81 7.27
CA VAL A 60 -13.92 18.64 7.57
C VAL A 60 -13.31 17.38 6.97
N SER A 61 -12.85 17.44 5.70
CA SER A 61 -12.13 16.33 5.07
C SER A 61 -10.91 15.89 5.88
N LEU A 62 -10.11 16.84 6.38
CA LEU A 62 -8.98 16.56 7.26
C LEU A 62 -9.42 15.83 8.54
N VAL A 63 -10.42 16.34 9.24
CA VAL A 63 -10.90 15.74 10.50
C VAL A 63 -11.42 14.31 10.26
N LEU A 64 -12.16 14.08 9.17
CA LEU A 64 -12.62 12.75 8.77
C LEU A 64 -11.44 11.81 8.50
N PHE A 65 -10.43 12.26 7.75
CA PHE A 65 -9.22 11.49 7.48
C PHE A 65 -8.49 11.11 8.77
N LEU A 66 -8.27 12.08 9.67
CA LEU A 66 -7.59 11.83 10.95
C LEU A 66 -8.39 10.89 11.85
N GLY A 67 -9.72 11.00 11.86
CA GLY A 67 -10.61 10.08 12.58
C GLY A 67 -10.52 8.64 12.05
N ILE A 68 -10.57 8.46 10.73
CA ILE A 68 -10.39 7.15 10.09
C ILE A 68 -9.00 6.59 10.38
N LEU A 69 -7.96 7.43 10.27
CA LEU A 69 -6.58 7.03 10.54
C LEU A 69 -6.42 6.56 11.99
N PHE A 70 -6.98 7.31 12.95
CA PHE A 70 -6.99 6.92 14.36
C PHE A 70 -7.69 5.57 14.57
N LEU A 71 -8.88 5.38 14.00
CA LEU A 71 -9.64 4.13 14.13
C LEU A 71 -8.91 2.94 13.48
N LEU A 72 -8.21 3.15 12.36
CA LEU A 72 -7.38 2.14 11.69
C LEU A 72 -6.19 1.73 12.57
N PHE A 73 -5.44 2.69 13.13
CA PHE A 73 -4.31 2.37 14.01
C PHE A 73 -4.76 1.75 15.34
N PHE A 74 -5.88 2.21 15.90
CA PHE A 74 -6.49 1.61 17.09
C PHE A 74 -6.88 0.15 16.81
N TRP A 75 -7.58 -0.10 15.71
CA TRP A 75 -7.96 -1.45 15.30
C TRP A 75 -6.75 -2.35 14.99
N TYR A 76 -5.72 -1.80 14.36
CA TYR A 76 -4.45 -2.51 14.13
C TYR A 76 -3.81 -2.97 15.45
N GLY A 77 -3.69 -2.06 16.43
CA GLY A 77 -3.18 -2.37 17.76
C GLY A 77 -4.02 -3.44 18.49
N LEU A 78 -5.35 -3.30 18.45
CA LEU A 78 -6.28 -4.29 19.01
C LEU A 78 -6.13 -5.67 18.35
N THR A 79 -5.95 -5.71 17.04
CA THR A 79 -5.76 -6.96 16.29
C THR A 79 -4.50 -7.68 16.75
N LEU A 80 -3.37 -6.98 16.81
CA LEU A 80 -2.11 -7.56 17.31
C LEU A 80 -2.25 -8.01 18.77
N TYR A 81 -2.95 -7.24 19.61
CA TYR A 81 -3.24 -7.61 20.98
C TYR A 81 -4.08 -8.90 21.06
N PHE A 82 -5.18 -9.01 20.32
CA PHE A 82 -6.03 -10.21 20.32
C PHE A 82 -5.31 -11.45 19.79
N ILE A 83 -4.44 -11.31 18.78
CA ILE A 83 -3.58 -12.40 18.30
C ILE A 83 -2.61 -12.83 19.42
N SER A 84 -1.97 -11.88 20.11
CA SER A 84 -1.05 -12.19 21.23
C SER A 84 -1.72 -12.94 22.38
N LYS A 85 -3.02 -12.71 22.57
CA LYS A 85 -3.86 -13.41 23.56
C LYS A 85 -4.51 -14.68 23.01
N LYS A 86 -4.14 -15.12 21.80
CA LYS A 86 -4.70 -16.30 21.11
C LYS A 86 -6.23 -16.27 21.02
N LYS A 87 -6.80 -15.07 20.87
CA LYS A 87 -8.25 -14.84 20.70
C LYS A 87 -8.69 -14.84 19.24
N LEU A 88 -7.76 -14.64 18.30
CA LEU A 88 -7.99 -14.71 16.85
C LEU A 88 -7.17 -15.87 16.25
N GLY A 89 -7.73 -16.52 15.24
CA GLY A 89 -7.07 -17.59 14.48
C GLY A 89 -6.92 -17.23 13.00
N ALA A 90 -6.20 -18.06 12.24
CA ALA A 90 -5.91 -17.82 10.82
C ALA A 90 -7.15 -17.55 9.96
N THR A 91 -8.24 -18.30 10.18
CA THR A 91 -9.51 -18.09 9.47
C THR A 91 -10.05 -16.68 9.65
N HIS A 92 -9.98 -16.12 10.86
CA HIS A 92 -10.46 -14.78 11.13
C HIS A 92 -9.67 -13.74 10.34
N ILE A 93 -8.35 -13.88 10.34
CA ILE A 93 -7.47 -12.95 9.65
C ILE A 93 -7.68 -13.02 8.14
N TRP A 94 -7.78 -14.21 7.55
CA TRP A 94 -8.06 -14.36 6.12
C TRP A 94 -9.44 -13.82 5.73
N ILE A 95 -10.50 -14.12 6.49
CA ILE A 95 -11.84 -13.57 6.24
C ILE A 95 -11.79 -12.05 6.22
N MET A 96 -11.12 -11.43 7.20
CA MET A 96 -11.03 -9.97 7.26
C MET A 96 -10.16 -9.39 6.14
N ILE A 97 -9.05 -10.04 5.76
CA ILE A 97 -8.23 -9.65 4.61
C ILE A 97 -9.09 -9.64 3.34
N PHE A 98 -9.85 -10.71 3.06
CA PHE A 98 -10.70 -10.78 1.88
C PHE A 98 -11.87 -9.80 1.93
N CYS A 99 -12.51 -9.64 3.09
CA CYS A 99 -13.60 -8.68 3.28
C CYS A 99 -13.13 -7.25 3.03
N MET A 100 -12.03 -6.83 3.66
CA MET A 100 -11.43 -5.50 3.47
C MET A 100 -11.00 -5.29 2.02
N THR A 101 -10.33 -6.28 1.41
CA THR A 101 -9.90 -6.22 0.01
C THR A 101 -11.10 -6.08 -0.93
N GLY A 102 -12.16 -6.86 -0.70
CA GLY A 102 -13.39 -6.82 -1.50
C GLY A 102 -14.10 -5.46 -1.42
N ILE A 103 -14.02 -4.77 -0.29
CA ILE A 103 -14.54 -3.40 -0.13
C ILE A 103 -13.62 -2.39 -0.85
N LEU A 104 -12.31 -2.45 -0.57
CA LEU A 104 -11.36 -1.41 -1.00
C LEU A 104 -10.93 -1.51 -2.47
N ILE A 105 -11.11 -2.65 -3.14
CA ILE A 105 -10.98 -2.74 -4.62
C ILE A 105 -11.89 -1.71 -5.31
N PHE A 106 -13.05 -1.41 -4.73
CA PHE A 106 -13.97 -0.42 -5.29
C PHE A 106 -13.71 1.02 -4.79
N ALA A 107 -12.72 1.24 -3.91
CA ALA A 107 -12.36 2.59 -3.49
C ALA A 107 -11.77 3.39 -4.66
N TYR A 108 -11.84 4.72 -4.61
CA TYR A 108 -11.10 5.60 -5.51
C TYR A 108 -9.61 5.67 -5.09
N PRO A 109 -8.63 5.78 -6.01
CA PRO A 109 -7.21 5.98 -5.65
C PRO A 109 -6.97 7.40 -5.10
N ALA A 110 -7.39 7.62 -3.86
CA ALA A 110 -7.54 8.94 -3.27
C ALA A 110 -6.23 9.68 -2.94
N PHE A 111 -5.12 8.96 -2.81
CA PHE A 111 -3.85 9.53 -2.33
C PHE A 111 -2.73 9.49 -3.37
N SER A 112 -3.01 8.97 -4.57
CA SER A 112 -2.05 8.94 -5.69
C SER A 112 -2.74 8.91 -7.04
N TYR A 113 -2.15 9.62 -8.00
CA TYR A 113 -2.60 9.64 -9.40
C TYR A 113 -1.84 8.62 -10.28
N ASP A 114 -0.88 7.89 -9.72
CA ASP A 114 -0.02 6.96 -10.48
C ASP A 114 -0.82 5.84 -11.15
N LEU A 115 -1.92 5.40 -10.54
CA LEU A 115 -2.80 4.39 -11.12
C LEU A 115 -3.33 4.82 -12.49
N PHE A 116 -3.74 6.09 -12.63
CA PHE A 116 -4.21 6.62 -13.91
C PHE A 116 -3.08 6.66 -14.94
N ASN A 117 -1.85 6.97 -14.51
CA ASN A 117 -0.68 6.92 -15.38
C ASN A 117 -0.37 5.50 -15.86
N HIS A 118 -0.55 4.48 -15.01
CA HIS A 118 -0.42 3.08 -15.43
C HIS A 118 -1.49 2.67 -16.44
N MET A 119 -2.75 3.03 -16.18
CA MET A 119 -3.86 2.76 -17.10
C MET A 119 -3.63 3.45 -18.46
N PHE A 120 -3.16 4.70 -18.44
CA PHE A 120 -2.86 5.44 -19.66
C PHE A 120 -1.63 4.92 -20.40
N THR A 121 -0.63 4.41 -19.69
CA THR A 121 0.52 3.73 -20.30
C THR A 121 0.05 2.52 -21.10
N ALA A 122 -0.84 1.70 -20.54
CA ALA A 122 -1.44 0.58 -21.27
C ALA A 122 -2.29 1.06 -22.46
N LYS A 123 -3.07 2.13 -22.29
CA LYS A 123 -3.84 2.78 -23.36
C LYS A 123 -2.94 3.22 -24.53
N THR A 124 -1.78 3.81 -24.21
CA THR A 124 -0.80 4.27 -25.19
C THR A 124 -0.26 3.13 -26.05
N VAL A 125 0.05 2.00 -25.41
CA VAL A 125 0.53 0.80 -26.10
C VAL A 125 -0.59 0.15 -26.94
N LEU A 126 -1.77 -0.07 -26.35
CA LEU A 126 -2.81 -0.90 -26.95
C LEU A 126 -3.69 -0.15 -27.96
N LEU A 127 -4.08 1.09 -27.66
CA LEU A 127 -4.99 1.86 -28.51
C LEU A 127 -4.25 2.76 -29.48
N TYR A 128 -3.20 3.45 -29.02
CA TYR A 128 -2.45 4.37 -29.89
C TYR A 128 -1.28 3.71 -30.61
N GLN A 129 -0.92 2.47 -30.23
CA GLN A 129 0.19 1.73 -30.81
C GLN A 129 1.51 2.54 -30.78
N LYS A 130 1.71 3.31 -29.71
CA LYS A 130 2.90 4.13 -29.49
C LYS A 130 3.77 3.56 -28.38
N ASN A 131 5.06 3.85 -28.48
CA ASN A 131 6.02 3.54 -27.43
C ASN A 131 5.90 4.58 -26.29
N PRO A 132 5.48 4.19 -25.07
CA PRO A 132 5.31 5.12 -23.96
C PRO A 132 6.63 5.73 -23.43
N TYR A 133 7.79 5.27 -23.92
CA TYR A 133 9.09 5.90 -23.67
C TYR A 133 9.40 7.07 -24.61
N GLU A 134 8.65 7.22 -25.71
CA GLU A 134 8.90 8.23 -26.74
C GLU A 134 7.81 9.32 -26.76
N VAL A 135 6.61 8.99 -26.29
CA VAL A 135 5.47 9.89 -26.30
C VAL A 135 5.03 10.23 -24.88
N THR A 136 4.68 11.51 -24.67
CA THR A 136 4.07 11.95 -23.41
C THR A 136 2.54 11.93 -23.54
N PRO A 137 1.79 11.75 -22.45
CA PRO A 137 0.32 11.85 -22.49
C PRO A 137 -0.19 13.16 -23.11
N LEU A 138 0.50 14.29 -22.87
CA LEU A 138 0.12 15.60 -23.38
C LEU A 138 0.12 15.67 -24.93
N GLN A 139 0.85 14.81 -25.63
CA GLN A 139 0.83 14.77 -27.09
C GLN A 139 -0.51 14.28 -27.67
N PHE A 140 -1.38 13.68 -26.86
CA PHE A 140 -2.72 13.23 -27.26
C PHE A 140 -3.81 14.30 -26.99
N THR A 141 -3.41 15.55 -26.72
CA THR A 141 -4.33 16.66 -26.49
C THR A 141 -5.23 16.89 -27.71
N GLY A 142 -6.50 17.24 -27.46
CA GLY A 142 -7.49 17.54 -28.50
C GLY A 142 -8.46 16.40 -28.80
N PHE A 143 -8.09 15.15 -28.51
CA PHE A 143 -8.99 14.00 -28.67
C PHE A 143 -9.01 13.05 -27.46
N GLU A 144 -8.04 13.13 -26.55
CA GLU A 144 -7.99 12.26 -25.38
C GLU A 144 -8.54 12.90 -24.10
N SER A 145 -9.72 12.44 -23.69
CA SER A 145 -10.45 12.97 -22.53
C SER A 145 -9.78 12.74 -21.17
N TRP A 146 -8.94 11.70 -21.01
CA TRP A 146 -8.34 11.37 -19.70
C TRP A 146 -7.33 12.42 -19.21
N LEU A 147 -6.80 13.24 -20.12
CA LEU A 147 -5.86 14.31 -19.80
C LEU A 147 -6.44 15.39 -18.85
N THR A 148 -7.76 15.43 -18.69
CA THR A 148 -8.45 16.40 -17.83
C THR A 148 -8.34 16.09 -16.33
N PHE A 149 -8.09 14.84 -15.95
CA PHE A 149 -7.97 14.41 -14.54
C PHE A 149 -6.63 13.71 -14.23
N MET A 150 -5.81 13.44 -15.25
CA MET A 150 -4.49 12.85 -15.07
C MET A 150 -3.46 13.88 -14.63
N HIS A 151 -2.52 13.44 -13.79
CA HIS A 151 -1.33 14.22 -13.41
C HIS A 151 -0.09 13.64 -14.07
N TRP A 152 1.00 14.43 -14.14
CA TRP A 152 2.26 14.03 -14.77
C TRP A 152 2.15 13.75 -16.29
N THR A 153 1.28 14.47 -16.98
CA THR A 153 1.04 14.30 -18.43
C THR A 153 2.19 14.80 -19.32
N HIS A 154 3.14 15.55 -18.76
CA HIS A 154 4.25 16.18 -19.48
C HIS A 154 5.53 15.31 -19.52
N VAL A 155 5.52 14.12 -18.92
CA VAL A 155 6.69 13.22 -18.89
C VAL A 155 6.38 11.90 -19.61
N VAL A 156 7.41 11.28 -20.17
CA VAL A 156 7.35 9.92 -20.71
C VAL A 156 7.33 8.90 -19.58
N SER A 157 6.99 7.64 -19.89
CA SER A 157 6.99 6.57 -18.90
C SER A 157 8.38 6.36 -18.29
N ILE A 158 8.45 6.34 -16.97
CA ILE A 158 9.64 5.97 -16.18
C ILE A 158 9.58 4.54 -15.65
N TYR A 159 8.53 3.81 -16.02
CA TYR A 159 8.31 2.45 -15.54
C TYR A 159 9.16 1.44 -16.30
N SER A 160 9.45 0.30 -15.68
CA SER A 160 10.22 -0.74 -16.35
C SER A 160 9.41 -1.43 -17.46
N PRO A 161 10.07 -2.03 -18.47
CA PRO A 161 9.39 -2.75 -19.54
C PRO A 161 8.46 -3.85 -19.03
N LEU A 162 8.88 -4.62 -18.02
CA LEU A 162 8.05 -5.69 -17.47
C LEU A 162 6.80 -5.13 -16.77
N TRP A 163 6.91 -4.01 -16.04
CA TRP A 163 5.73 -3.38 -15.46
C TRP A 163 4.75 -2.93 -16.54
N ILE A 164 5.24 -2.31 -17.63
CA ILE A 164 4.39 -1.89 -18.75
C ILE A 164 3.63 -3.10 -19.33
N VAL A 165 4.31 -4.22 -19.58
CA VAL A 165 3.63 -5.44 -20.07
C VAL A 165 2.56 -5.92 -19.09
N MET A 166 2.83 -5.87 -17.78
CA MET A 166 1.85 -6.23 -16.75
C MET A 166 0.62 -5.31 -16.73
N THR A 167 0.77 -4.03 -17.09
CA THR A 167 -0.36 -3.10 -17.19
C THR A 167 -1.31 -3.42 -18.34
N LEU A 168 -0.86 -4.14 -19.37
CA LEU A 168 -1.68 -4.46 -20.55
C LEU A 168 -2.84 -5.40 -20.20
N VAL A 169 -2.59 -6.40 -19.35
CA VAL A 169 -3.58 -7.40 -18.95
C VAL A 169 -4.82 -6.78 -18.28
N PRO A 170 -4.70 -6.04 -17.16
CA PRO A 170 -5.86 -5.43 -16.51
C PRO A 170 -6.57 -4.41 -17.41
N TYR A 171 -5.84 -3.76 -18.33
CA TYR A 171 -6.44 -2.86 -19.32
C TYR A 171 -7.33 -3.60 -20.32
N LEU A 172 -6.84 -4.70 -20.91
CA LEU A 172 -7.59 -5.50 -21.88
C LEU A 172 -8.90 -6.05 -21.28
N PHE A 173 -8.84 -6.58 -20.06
CA PHE A 173 -10.01 -7.09 -19.35
C PHE A 173 -10.98 -5.99 -18.86
N GLY A 174 -10.64 -4.72 -19.05
CA GLY A 174 -11.56 -3.62 -18.78
C GLY A 174 -12.53 -3.34 -19.93
N PHE A 175 -12.34 -3.96 -21.10
CA PHE A 175 -13.23 -3.86 -22.26
C PHE A 175 -13.59 -2.42 -22.67
N GLY A 176 -12.65 -1.49 -22.48
CA GLY A 176 -12.84 -0.06 -22.77
C GLY A 176 -13.61 0.74 -21.71
N TYR A 177 -14.15 0.10 -20.67
CA TYR A 177 -14.84 0.78 -19.58
C TYR A 177 -13.85 1.22 -18.50
N PHE A 178 -13.79 2.53 -18.25
CA PHE A 178 -12.84 3.14 -17.30
C PHE A 178 -12.84 2.49 -15.91
N LEU A 179 -14.02 2.30 -15.31
CA LEU A 179 -14.14 1.70 -13.96
C LEU A 179 -13.69 0.25 -13.93
N TRP A 180 -13.95 -0.53 -14.99
CA TRP A 180 -13.53 -1.93 -15.05
C TRP A 180 -12.02 -2.03 -15.20
N ILE A 181 -11.42 -1.17 -16.03
CA ILE A 181 -9.96 -1.04 -16.10
C ILE A 181 -9.41 -0.72 -14.70
N LEU A 182 -9.93 0.32 -14.04
CA LEU A 182 -9.50 0.73 -12.70
C LEU A 182 -9.56 -0.45 -11.69
N TRP A 183 -10.69 -1.15 -11.62
CA TRP A 183 -10.87 -2.27 -10.70
C TRP A 183 -10.00 -3.47 -11.03
N ASN A 184 -9.73 -3.74 -12.32
CA ASN A 184 -8.81 -4.81 -12.71
C ASN A 184 -7.37 -4.50 -12.30
N PHE A 185 -6.92 -3.26 -12.43
CA PHE A 185 -5.62 -2.86 -11.90
C PHE A 185 -5.59 -3.04 -10.37
N LYS A 186 -6.63 -2.59 -9.66
CA LYS A 186 -6.73 -2.78 -8.21
C LYS A 186 -6.75 -4.26 -7.81
N LEU A 187 -7.41 -5.12 -8.58
CA LEU A 187 -7.43 -6.56 -8.39
C LEU A 187 -6.04 -7.17 -8.54
N LEU A 188 -5.26 -6.72 -9.55
CA LEU A 188 -3.87 -7.14 -9.71
C LEU A 188 -3.04 -6.78 -8.46
N ILE A 189 -3.13 -5.54 -7.98
CA ILE A 189 -2.43 -5.11 -6.76
C ILE A 189 -2.87 -5.93 -5.54
N ALA A 190 -4.18 -6.12 -5.37
CA ALA A 190 -4.76 -6.89 -4.27
C ALA A 190 -4.31 -8.36 -4.27
N ALA A 191 -4.19 -8.99 -5.44
CA ALA A 191 -3.71 -10.37 -5.56
C ALA A 191 -2.28 -10.52 -5.05
N PHE A 192 -1.39 -9.57 -5.39
CA PHE A 192 -0.01 -9.60 -4.92
C PHE A 192 0.14 -9.19 -3.46
N TYR A 193 -0.71 -8.29 -2.95
CA TYR A 193 -0.83 -8.03 -1.51
C TYR A 193 -1.23 -9.31 -0.73
N ALA A 194 -2.20 -10.08 -1.23
CA ALA A 194 -2.57 -11.37 -0.63
C ALA A 194 -1.45 -12.41 -0.75
N LEU A 195 -0.70 -12.42 -1.87
CA LEU A 195 0.49 -13.25 -2.04
C LEU A 195 1.58 -12.91 -1.01
N THR A 196 1.80 -11.63 -0.71
CA THR A 196 2.72 -11.20 0.37
C THR A 196 2.24 -11.73 1.72
N CYS A 197 0.95 -11.58 2.05
CA CYS A 197 0.37 -12.11 3.30
C CYS A 197 0.59 -13.62 3.43
N TYR A 198 0.26 -14.36 2.36
CA TYR A 198 0.46 -15.81 2.27
C TYR A 198 1.93 -16.18 2.46
N SER A 199 2.84 -15.47 1.80
CA SER A 199 4.27 -15.76 1.86
C SER A 199 4.84 -15.52 3.26
N ILE A 200 4.48 -14.40 3.92
CA ILE A 200 4.88 -14.09 5.30
C ILE A 200 4.38 -15.19 6.25
N LEU A 201 3.10 -15.55 6.15
CA LEU A 201 2.52 -16.62 6.97
C LEU A 201 3.33 -17.90 6.82
N ASN A 202 3.53 -18.39 5.60
CA ASN A 202 4.18 -19.68 5.36
C ASN A 202 5.68 -19.68 5.69
N ILE A 203 6.39 -18.56 5.50
CA ILE A 203 7.78 -18.40 5.96
C ILE A 203 7.83 -18.58 7.48
N LEU A 204 6.98 -17.85 8.21
CA LEU A 204 6.97 -17.88 9.66
C LEU A 204 6.42 -19.20 10.22
N GLN A 205 5.45 -19.86 9.59
CA GLN A 205 4.97 -21.17 10.04
C GLN A 205 6.10 -22.21 10.07
N ARG A 206 7.05 -22.10 9.14
CA ARG A 206 8.22 -22.98 9.10
C ARG A 206 9.27 -22.63 10.16
N GLU A 207 9.41 -21.35 10.49
CA GLU A 207 10.38 -20.91 11.51
C GLU A 207 9.84 -21.05 12.94
N ASP A 208 8.62 -20.57 13.16
CA ASP A 208 7.90 -20.53 14.43
C ASP A 208 6.41 -20.25 14.20
N ASP A 209 5.60 -21.31 14.17
CA ASP A 209 4.15 -21.25 13.93
C ASP A 209 3.42 -20.33 14.91
N SER A 210 3.90 -20.21 16.16
CA SER A 210 3.29 -19.34 17.17
C SER A 210 3.32 -17.86 16.80
N LEU A 211 4.24 -17.47 15.92
CA LEU A 211 4.45 -16.10 15.47
C LEU A 211 3.82 -15.81 14.10
N ALA A 212 3.50 -16.84 13.33
CA ALA A 212 3.15 -16.69 11.93
C ALA A 212 1.93 -15.79 11.71
N LEU A 213 0.91 -15.96 12.54
CA LEU A 213 -0.29 -15.14 12.47
C LEU A 213 -0.01 -13.67 12.85
N SER A 214 0.88 -13.43 13.81
CA SER A 214 1.26 -12.09 14.24
C SER A 214 2.02 -11.37 13.13
N GLY A 215 2.97 -12.04 12.48
CA GLY A 215 3.73 -11.46 11.37
C GLY A 215 2.83 -11.16 10.16
N MET A 216 1.96 -12.10 9.76
CA MET A 216 1.00 -11.84 8.69
C MET A 216 0.10 -10.63 9.00
N ALA A 217 -0.47 -10.56 10.21
CA ALA A 217 -1.32 -9.44 10.63
C ALA A 217 -0.57 -8.12 10.73
N MET A 218 0.72 -8.14 11.15
CA MET A 218 1.57 -6.95 11.18
C MET A 218 1.72 -6.31 9.82
N PHE A 219 1.80 -7.09 8.74
CA PHE A 219 1.82 -6.58 7.37
C PHE A 219 0.40 -6.23 6.90
N ALA A 220 -0.51 -7.22 6.93
CA ALA A 220 -1.83 -7.12 6.32
C ALA A 220 -2.67 -5.96 6.87
N PHE A 221 -2.60 -5.72 8.17
CA PHE A 221 -3.44 -4.72 8.83
C PHE A 221 -2.72 -3.45 9.21
N ASN A 222 -1.46 -3.28 8.79
CA ASN A 222 -0.80 -2.00 8.95
C ASN A 222 -1.54 -0.94 8.12
N PRO A 223 -1.99 0.18 8.71
CA PRO A 223 -2.77 1.19 7.98
C PRO A 223 -2.07 1.73 6.72
N LEU A 224 -0.73 1.79 6.71
CA LEU A 224 0.03 2.22 5.54
C LEU A 224 -0.08 1.20 4.41
N VAL A 225 0.03 -0.10 4.72
CA VAL A 225 -0.15 -1.15 3.71
C VAL A 225 -1.56 -1.11 3.14
N ILE A 226 -2.58 -0.96 3.99
CA ILE A 226 -3.98 -0.88 3.55
C ILE A 226 -4.18 0.30 2.58
N ILE A 227 -3.74 1.49 2.96
CA ILE A 227 -3.92 2.71 2.15
C ILE A 227 -3.11 2.63 0.86
N GLU A 228 -1.81 2.35 0.95
CA GLU A 228 -0.93 2.41 -0.22
C GLU A 228 -1.15 1.24 -1.20
N SER A 229 -1.51 0.05 -0.70
CA SER A 229 -1.75 -1.12 -1.56
C SER A 229 -3.21 -1.24 -2.01
N LEU A 230 -4.20 -1.08 -1.13
CA LEU A 230 -5.61 -1.38 -1.49
C LEU A 230 -6.39 -0.13 -1.92
N VAL A 231 -6.06 1.06 -1.39
CA VAL A 231 -6.72 2.31 -1.80
C VAL A 231 -5.99 2.95 -2.98
N SER A 232 -4.73 3.34 -2.81
CA SER A 232 -3.91 4.01 -3.83
C SER A 232 -3.49 3.06 -4.96
N ALA A 233 -3.42 1.76 -4.67
CA ALA A 233 -3.05 0.72 -5.64
C ALA A 233 -1.64 0.88 -6.22
N HIS A 234 -0.65 1.16 -5.36
CA HIS A 234 0.74 1.27 -5.77
C HIS A 234 1.30 -0.07 -6.28
N ASN A 235 1.96 0.00 -7.44
CA ASN A 235 2.62 -1.14 -8.09
C ASN A 235 3.75 -1.77 -7.26
N ASP A 236 4.27 -1.04 -6.27
CA ASP A 236 5.22 -1.53 -5.29
C ASP A 236 4.77 -2.84 -4.61
N SER A 237 3.46 -3.01 -4.43
CA SER A 237 2.87 -4.23 -3.86
C SER A 237 3.07 -5.45 -4.75
N VAL A 238 3.05 -5.28 -6.09
CA VAL A 238 3.28 -6.37 -7.05
C VAL A 238 4.73 -6.81 -7.01
N MET A 239 5.65 -5.84 -7.07
CA MET A 239 7.08 -6.10 -6.91
C MET A 239 7.36 -6.83 -5.59
N MET A 240 6.81 -6.36 -4.47
CA MET A 240 7.05 -6.95 -3.15
C MET A 240 6.36 -8.31 -2.97
N GLY A 241 5.19 -8.52 -3.59
CA GLY A 241 4.57 -9.83 -3.68
C GLY A 241 5.49 -10.86 -4.31
N CYS A 242 6.10 -10.53 -5.46
CA CYS A 242 7.14 -11.37 -6.08
C CYS A 242 8.36 -11.55 -5.17
N ALA A 243 8.90 -10.48 -4.59
CA ALA A 243 10.12 -10.55 -3.78
C ALA A 243 9.97 -11.43 -2.53
N VAL A 244 8.86 -11.28 -1.81
CA VAL A 244 8.60 -12.07 -0.59
C VAL A 244 8.21 -13.50 -0.95
N PHE A 245 7.50 -13.72 -2.06
CA PHE A 245 7.24 -15.07 -2.56
C PHE A 245 8.53 -15.78 -3.01
N ALA A 246 9.47 -15.06 -3.62
CA ALA A 246 10.80 -15.58 -3.93
C ALA A 246 11.53 -16.03 -2.66
N LEU A 247 11.47 -15.23 -1.59
CA LEU A 247 12.02 -15.62 -0.29
C LEU A 247 11.30 -16.86 0.29
N TYR A 248 9.98 -16.93 0.19
CA TYR A 248 9.22 -18.13 0.58
C TYR A 248 9.72 -19.38 -0.17
N LEU A 249 9.85 -19.33 -1.50
CA LEU A 249 10.38 -20.42 -2.31
C LEU A 249 11.82 -20.79 -1.91
N PHE A 250 12.65 -19.80 -1.58
CA PHE A 250 14.00 -20.03 -1.07
C PHE A 250 13.98 -20.81 0.25
N THR A 251 13.08 -20.47 1.18
CA THR A 251 12.94 -21.23 2.44
C THR A 251 12.56 -22.70 2.21
N ARG A 252 11.84 -22.98 1.11
CA ARG A 252 11.42 -24.31 0.65
C ARG A 252 12.48 -25.04 -0.20
N GLN A 253 13.71 -24.53 -0.28
CA GLN A 253 14.80 -25.08 -1.09
C GLN A 253 14.50 -25.13 -2.61
N ARG A 254 13.52 -24.36 -3.10
CA ARG A 254 13.23 -24.23 -4.54
C ARG A 254 14.03 -23.09 -5.15
N THR A 255 15.37 -23.19 -5.07
CA THR A 255 16.30 -22.07 -5.34
C THR A 255 16.19 -21.51 -6.76
N VAL A 256 16.04 -22.37 -7.78
CA VAL A 256 15.90 -21.92 -9.19
C VAL A 256 14.64 -21.09 -9.38
N LEU A 257 13.49 -21.61 -8.92
CA LEU A 257 12.20 -20.91 -9.03
C LEU A 257 12.19 -19.63 -8.19
N SER A 258 12.82 -19.67 -7.01
CA SER A 258 13.03 -18.51 -6.16
C SER A 258 13.81 -17.41 -6.88
N PHE A 259 14.97 -17.75 -7.46
CA PHE A 259 15.80 -16.80 -8.20
C PHE A 259 15.06 -16.22 -9.40
N PHE A 260 14.37 -17.07 -10.17
CA PHE A 260 13.52 -16.61 -11.28
C PHE A 260 12.44 -15.63 -10.83
N THR A 261 11.76 -15.92 -9.72
CA THR A 261 10.71 -15.06 -9.16
C THR A 261 11.30 -13.74 -8.64
N LEU A 262 12.50 -13.75 -8.05
CA LEU A 262 13.19 -12.52 -7.67
C LEU A 262 13.58 -11.70 -8.90
N SER A 263 14.08 -12.34 -9.97
CA SER A 263 14.38 -11.64 -11.23
C SER A 263 13.16 -10.96 -11.83
N VAL A 264 11.97 -11.58 -11.75
CA VAL A 264 10.69 -10.95 -12.10
C VAL A 264 10.42 -9.71 -11.24
N SER A 265 10.65 -9.79 -9.92
CA SER A 265 10.53 -8.63 -9.02
C SER A 265 11.49 -7.49 -9.42
N ILE A 266 12.76 -7.80 -9.68
CA ILE A 266 13.80 -6.83 -10.06
C ILE A 266 13.45 -6.17 -11.39
N ALA A 267 12.98 -6.96 -12.35
CA ALA A 267 12.56 -6.47 -13.66
C ALA A 267 11.32 -5.57 -13.58
N MET A 268 10.46 -5.71 -12.55
CA MET A 268 9.38 -4.73 -12.30
C MET A 268 9.92 -3.43 -11.71
N LYS A 269 10.85 -3.51 -10.75
CA LYS A 269 11.51 -2.34 -10.17
C LYS A 269 12.82 -2.76 -9.51
N LEU A 270 13.89 -2.05 -9.88
CA LEU A 270 15.26 -2.46 -9.56
C LEU A 270 15.57 -2.55 -8.06
N ILE A 271 14.76 -1.95 -7.18
CA ILE A 271 15.04 -1.89 -5.75
C ILE A 271 15.12 -3.27 -5.08
N SER A 272 14.43 -4.29 -5.60
CA SER A 272 14.55 -5.66 -5.05
C SER A 272 15.88 -6.35 -5.38
N VAL A 273 16.76 -5.73 -6.19
CA VAL A 273 18.12 -6.23 -6.48
C VAL A 273 18.94 -6.39 -5.21
N PHE A 274 18.65 -5.58 -4.19
CA PHE A 274 19.28 -5.66 -2.89
C PHE A 274 19.08 -7.03 -2.21
N LEU A 275 18.13 -7.86 -2.64
CA LEU A 275 17.91 -9.21 -2.10
C LEU A 275 18.83 -10.29 -2.71
N ILE A 276 19.54 -10.03 -3.80
CA ILE A 276 20.45 -11.01 -4.44
C ILE A 276 21.50 -11.60 -3.46
N PRO A 277 22.11 -10.83 -2.54
CA PRO A 277 23.08 -11.38 -1.59
C PRO A 277 22.55 -12.54 -0.72
N ILE A 278 21.22 -12.70 -0.56
CA ILE A 278 20.63 -13.83 0.19
C ILE A 278 21.00 -15.18 -0.44
N TYR A 279 21.16 -15.23 -1.76
CA TYR A 279 21.53 -16.46 -2.47
C TYR A 279 23.00 -16.83 -2.27
N LEU A 280 23.86 -15.86 -1.90
CA LEU A 280 25.28 -16.05 -1.65
C LEU A 280 25.56 -16.39 -0.19
N PHE A 281 24.98 -15.63 0.74
CA PHE A 281 25.22 -15.75 2.18
C PHE A 281 24.25 -16.72 2.88
N GLY A 282 23.28 -17.26 2.16
CA GLY A 282 22.32 -18.22 2.67
C GLY A 282 21.30 -17.60 3.64
N LYS A 283 20.73 -18.45 4.50
CA LYS A 283 19.61 -18.10 5.40
C LYS A 283 20.06 -17.33 6.63
N VAL A 284 20.69 -16.18 6.45
CA VAL A 284 20.94 -15.25 7.57
C VAL A 284 19.62 -14.59 7.93
N ARG A 285 19.11 -14.90 9.14
CA ARG A 285 17.74 -14.55 9.55
C ARG A 285 17.41 -13.09 9.31
N TRP A 286 18.32 -12.15 9.58
CA TRP A 286 18.11 -10.68 9.48
C TRP A 286 18.46 -10.05 8.13
N LEU A 287 19.14 -10.79 7.27
CA LEU A 287 19.73 -10.26 6.06
C LEU A 287 18.72 -9.63 5.09
N PRO A 288 17.53 -10.23 4.81
CA PRO A 288 16.54 -9.61 3.93
C PRO A 288 16.07 -8.24 4.42
N LEU A 289 15.83 -8.10 5.72
CA LEU A 289 15.42 -6.83 6.32
C LEU A 289 16.53 -5.79 6.22
N VAL A 290 17.77 -6.15 6.57
CA VAL A 290 18.90 -5.22 6.49
C VAL A 290 19.08 -4.72 5.06
N LEU A 291 19.10 -5.63 4.08
CA LEU A 291 19.29 -5.31 2.67
C LEU A 291 18.19 -4.39 2.11
N MET A 292 16.93 -4.65 2.46
CA MET A 292 15.82 -3.82 1.98
C MET A 292 15.74 -2.47 2.69
N ALA A 293 16.10 -2.41 3.98
CA ALA A 293 16.23 -1.16 4.70
C ALA A 293 17.37 -0.30 4.13
N THR A 294 18.55 -0.88 3.86
CA THR A 294 19.65 -0.16 3.19
C THR A 294 19.31 0.23 1.77
N GLY A 295 18.63 -0.63 1.00
CA GLY A 295 18.16 -0.30 -0.34
C GLY A 295 17.20 0.88 -0.33
N THR A 296 16.20 0.86 0.55
CA THR A 296 15.22 1.95 0.70
C THR A 296 15.91 3.26 1.10
N PHE A 297 16.79 3.21 2.10
CA PHE A 297 17.53 4.40 2.55
C PHE A 297 18.49 4.92 1.48
N GLY A 298 19.23 4.04 0.81
CA GLY A 298 20.11 4.38 -0.30
C GLY A 298 19.34 5.05 -1.44
N PHE A 299 18.20 4.49 -1.85
CA PHE A 299 17.35 5.10 -2.87
C PHE A 299 16.94 6.53 -2.51
N LEU A 300 16.52 6.76 -1.26
CA LEU A 300 16.14 8.10 -0.78
C LEU A 300 17.31 9.09 -0.83
N LEU A 301 18.51 8.65 -0.40
CA LEU A 301 19.72 9.49 -0.43
C LEU A 301 20.18 9.81 -1.86
N PHE A 302 20.22 8.81 -2.74
CA PHE A 302 20.74 8.98 -4.10
C PHE A 302 19.82 9.77 -5.01
N THR A 303 18.51 9.53 -4.94
CA THR A 303 17.56 10.19 -5.84
C THR A 303 17.23 11.61 -5.42
N LYS A 304 17.51 11.99 -4.16
CA LYS A 304 17.08 13.26 -3.54
C LYS A 304 15.59 13.54 -3.75
N ARG A 305 14.79 12.48 -3.98
CA ARG A 305 13.34 12.58 -4.15
C ARG A 305 12.70 12.82 -2.82
N GLU A 306 11.53 13.43 -2.87
CA GLU A 306 10.68 13.53 -1.69
C GLU A 306 10.36 12.13 -1.15
N VAL A 307 10.39 12.00 0.18
CA VAL A 307 9.98 10.77 0.87
C VAL A 307 8.48 10.57 0.71
N MET A 308 8.10 9.54 -0.05
CA MET A 308 6.72 9.14 -0.26
C MET A 308 6.33 7.94 0.61
N PRO A 309 5.08 7.85 1.09
CA PRO A 309 4.66 6.78 2.00
C PRO A 309 4.86 5.36 1.45
N TRP A 310 4.57 5.14 0.17
CA TRP A 310 4.66 3.81 -0.46
C TRP A 310 6.08 3.24 -0.54
N TYR A 311 7.14 4.06 -0.39
CA TYR A 311 8.51 3.54 -0.30
C TYR A 311 8.72 2.64 0.91
N PHE A 312 7.92 2.80 1.97
CA PHE A 312 8.00 1.93 3.14
C PHE A 312 7.44 0.52 2.89
N LEU A 313 6.62 0.33 1.83
CA LEU A 313 6.18 -0.99 1.39
C LEU A 313 7.36 -1.89 1.01
N TRP A 314 8.52 -1.34 0.67
CA TRP A 314 9.71 -2.11 0.32
C TRP A 314 10.35 -2.81 1.51
N THR A 315 10.23 -2.24 2.71
CA THR A 315 10.89 -2.73 3.93
C THR A 315 9.90 -3.43 4.87
N LEU A 316 8.66 -2.93 4.97
CA LEU A 316 7.65 -3.41 5.91
C LEU A 316 7.38 -4.93 5.85
N PRO A 317 7.26 -5.60 4.67
CA PRO A 317 7.07 -7.05 4.61
C PRO A 317 8.18 -7.84 5.31
N PHE A 318 9.41 -7.33 5.29
CA PHE A 318 10.55 -7.96 5.95
C PHE A 318 10.56 -7.69 7.45
N ILE A 319 10.11 -6.51 7.90
CA ILE A 319 9.90 -6.24 9.34
C ILE A 319 8.86 -7.21 9.92
N ALA A 320 7.81 -7.53 9.16
CA ALA A 320 6.77 -8.45 9.54
C ALA A 320 7.26 -9.89 9.81
N LEU A 321 8.49 -10.25 9.40
CA LEU A 321 9.14 -11.52 9.74
C LEU A 321 9.73 -11.55 11.17
N TYR A 322 9.65 -10.45 11.93
CA TYR A 322 10.18 -10.37 13.31
C TYR A 322 9.13 -9.90 14.33
N PRO A 323 7.95 -10.54 14.41
CA PRO A 323 6.87 -10.09 15.29
C PRO A 323 7.19 -10.18 16.80
N ARG A 324 8.27 -10.86 17.19
CA ARG A 324 8.76 -10.85 18.59
C ARG A 324 9.42 -9.54 19.00
N LYS A 325 9.94 -8.77 18.05
CA LYS A 325 10.75 -7.58 18.34
C LYS A 325 9.84 -6.37 18.52
N LYS A 326 9.31 -6.20 19.73
CA LYS A 326 8.39 -5.10 20.08
C LYS A 326 8.92 -3.71 19.72
N TRP A 327 10.23 -3.50 19.82
CA TRP A 327 10.86 -2.24 19.42
C TRP A 327 10.74 -1.97 17.91
N LEU A 328 10.79 -3.01 17.06
CA LEU A 328 10.51 -2.88 15.62
C LEU A 328 9.03 -2.55 15.39
N ILE A 329 8.11 -3.20 16.12
CA ILE A 329 6.67 -2.91 16.01
C ILE A 329 6.39 -1.45 16.35
N ALA A 330 6.93 -0.95 17.46
CA ALA A 330 6.79 0.45 17.85
C ALA A 330 7.32 1.39 16.77
N LEU A 331 8.54 1.15 16.28
CA LEU A 331 9.15 1.95 15.23
C LEU A 331 8.31 1.95 13.94
N THR A 332 7.89 0.77 13.47
CA THR A 332 7.02 0.62 12.30
C THR A 332 5.68 1.34 12.48
N PHE A 333 5.08 1.30 13.67
CA PHE A 333 3.86 2.05 13.96
C PHE A 333 4.09 3.56 13.77
N GLY A 334 5.16 4.11 14.34
CA GLY A 334 5.47 5.54 14.20
C GLY A 334 5.83 5.95 12.77
N ILE A 335 6.59 5.12 12.03
CA ILE A 335 6.90 5.37 10.61
C ILE A 335 5.63 5.34 9.77
N SER A 336 4.79 4.30 9.90
CA SER A 336 3.52 4.22 9.17
C SER A 336 2.61 5.41 9.47
N LEU A 337 2.47 5.79 10.75
CA LEU A 337 1.65 6.92 11.14
C LEU A 337 2.20 8.23 10.58
N GLY A 338 3.49 8.49 10.76
CA GLY A 338 4.14 9.71 10.29
C GLY A 338 4.07 9.87 8.77
N LEU A 339 4.29 8.79 8.03
CA LEU A 339 4.18 8.80 6.56
C LEU A 339 2.74 9.06 6.10
N LEU A 340 1.73 8.46 6.72
CA LEU A 340 0.33 8.70 6.34
C LEU A 340 -0.14 10.10 6.72
N LEU A 341 0.35 10.66 7.83
CA LEU A 341 0.07 12.05 8.20
C LEU A 341 0.64 13.07 7.19
N ARG A 342 1.53 12.66 6.27
CA ARG A 342 2.01 13.54 5.18
C ARG A 342 0.91 13.97 4.21
N TYR A 343 -0.21 13.25 4.15
CA TYR A 343 -1.37 13.66 3.36
C TYR A 343 -2.17 14.79 4.03
N ALA A 344 -2.13 14.90 5.35
CA ALA A 344 -2.95 15.85 6.12
C ALA A 344 -2.78 17.31 5.69
N PRO A 345 -1.56 17.85 5.46
CA PRO A 345 -1.41 19.24 5.02
C PRO A 345 -2.06 19.50 3.67
N TYR A 346 -1.93 18.59 2.70
CA TYR A 346 -2.56 18.75 1.40
C TYR A 346 -4.09 18.69 1.49
N LEU A 347 -4.63 17.78 2.31
CA LEU A 347 -6.08 17.70 2.53
C LEU A 347 -6.66 19.00 3.09
N TYR A 348 -5.88 19.73 3.91
CA TYR A 348 -6.27 21.02 4.47
C TYR A 348 -6.09 22.20 3.50
N TYR A 349 -4.88 22.35 2.94
CA TYR A 349 -4.52 23.52 2.12
C TYR A 349 -4.89 23.38 0.64
N GLY A 350 -4.92 22.16 0.11
CA GLY A 350 -5.19 21.89 -1.30
C GLY A 350 -4.05 22.17 -2.27
N HIS A 351 -2.87 22.51 -1.76
CA HIS A 351 -1.66 22.74 -2.55
C HIS A 351 -0.42 22.20 -1.81
N TRP A 352 0.72 22.18 -2.48
CA TRP A 352 2.00 21.74 -1.92
C TRP A 352 2.96 22.89 -1.55
N ASN A 353 2.55 24.14 -1.79
CA ASN A 353 3.33 25.34 -1.46
C ASN A 353 3.42 25.57 0.06
N ASP A 354 4.33 26.46 0.48
CA ASP A 354 4.49 26.86 1.88
C ASP A 354 3.15 27.25 2.53
N PRO A 355 2.89 26.83 3.79
CA PRO A 355 3.80 26.19 4.75
C PRO A 355 3.84 24.64 4.70
N VAL A 356 3.25 24.01 3.67
CA VAL A 356 3.06 22.56 3.60
C VAL A 356 4.34 21.73 3.74
N PRO A 357 5.47 22.06 3.09
CA PRO A 357 6.70 21.27 3.20
C PRO A 357 7.20 21.17 4.65
N LEU A 358 7.14 22.27 5.41
CA LEU A 358 7.54 22.30 6.81
C LEU A 358 6.61 21.45 7.68
N ILE A 359 5.29 21.55 7.48
CA ILE A 359 4.32 20.73 8.23
C ILE A 359 4.54 19.25 7.93
N LYS A 360 4.76 18.86 6.66
CA LYS A 360 5.08 17.47 6.27
C LYS A 360 6.29 16.93 7.02
N LEU A 361 7.34 17.74 7.21
CA LEU A 361 8.53 17.35 7.99
C LEU A 361 8.15 17.03 9.44
N TRP A 362 7.40 17.91 10.12
CA TRP A 362 7.00 17.71 11.51
C TRP A 362 6.06 16.52 11.71
N VAL A 363 5.01 16.41 10.90
CA VAL A 363 4.04 15.31 11.03
C VAL A 363 4.65 13.95 10.69
N THR A 364 5.76 13.92 9.94
CA THR A 364 6.54 12.70 9.73
C THR A 364 7.51 12.44 10.88
N GLY A 365 8.29 13.45 11.26
CA GLY A 365 9.39 13.33 12.22
C GLY A 365 8.93 13.06 13.64
N VAL A 366 7.85 13.72 14.10
CA VAL A 366 7.37 13.60 15.49
C VAL A 366 6.92 12.17 15.82
N PRO A 367 6.05 11.51 15.02
CA PRO A 367 5.68 10.12 15.29
C PRO A 367 6.86 9.15 15.26
N ILE A 368 7.84 9.35 14.37
CA ILE A 368 9.05 8.53 14.26
C ILE A 368 9.95 8.73 15.47
N ALA A 369 10.16 9.97 15.92
CA ALA A 369 10.98 10.27 17.08
C ALA A 369 10.35 9.70 18.36
N ALA A 370 9.04 9.90 18.55
CA ALA A 370 8.29 9.36 19.68
C ALA A 370 8.34 7.82 19.71
N SER A 371 8.15 7.16 18.56
CA SER A 371 8.27 5.71 18.48
C SER A 371 9.70 5.21 18.66
N GLY A 372 10.70 5.99 18.27
CA GLY A 372 12.11 5.71 18.54
C GLY A 372 12.42 5.66 20.04
N VAL A 373 11.90 6.61 20.81
CA VAL A 373 12.02 6.60 22.28
C VAL A 373 11.36 5.37 22.87
N LEU A 374 10.13 5.05 22.45
CA LEU A 374 9.43 3.83 22.89
C LEU A 374 10.20 2.55 22.52
N ALA A 375 10.77 2.50 21.33
CA ALA A 375 11.58 1.38 20.85
C ALA A 375 12.84 1.19 21.70
N LEU A 376 13.50 2.27 22.14
CA LEU A 376 14.64 2.21 23.05
C LEU A 376 14.26 1.67 24.43
N ILE A 377 13.09 2.08 24.95
CA ILE A 377 12.57 1.57 26.23
C ILE A 377 12.27 0.07 26.13
N GLU A 378 11.60 -0.37 25.07
CA GLU A 378 11.29 -1.79 24.86
C GLU A 378 12.53 -2.65 24.59
N ARG A 379 13.58 -2.09 23.96
CA ARG A 379 14.83 -2.82 23.74
C ARG A 379 15.56 -3.15 25.04
N LYS A 380 15.47 -2.29 26.07
CA LYS A 380 16.11 -2.51 27.38
C LYS A 380 15.41 -3.58 28.24
N ARG A 381 14.21 -4.03 27.87
CA ARG A 381 13.44 -5.06 28.59
C ARG A 381 13.81 -6.50 28.21
N TYR A 382 14.71 -6.67 27.23
CA TYR A 382 15.24 -7.94 26.74
C TYR A 382 16.77 -7.86 26.74
#